data_AF-A0A7X7QLY3-F1
#
_entry.id   AF-A0A7X7QLY3-F1
#
_cell.length_a   1.000
_cell.length_b   1.000
_cell.length_c   1.000
_cell.angle_alpha   90.00
_cell.angle_beta   90.00
_cell.angle_gamma   90.00
#
_symmetry.space_group_name_H-M   'P 1'
#
loop_
_entity.id
_entity.type
_entity.pdbx_description
1 polymer ?
#
loop_
_entity_poly.entity_id
_entity_poly.type
_entity_poly.pdbx_seq_one_letter_code
_entity_poly.pdbx_strand_id
1 'polypeptide(L)'
;MKIIDVHAHLGKVIHGYPPLTAEKLLRFMDAHDIEWSVVLPLVHPEEEDYYYTTEQALADCARHPDRLIPFANIDPRRSSNDGRYDFYPVLKEYADQGCRGCGEFLCSARTVSCARKTRR
;
A
#
# COMPACT_ATOMS: atom_id res chain seq x y z
N MET A 1 19.96 -11.66 -12.13
CA MET A 1 18.52 -11.96 -12.29
C MET A 1 17.77 -10.67 -11.98
N LYS A 2 16.73 -10.30 -12.74
CA LYS A 2 15.98 -9.07 -12.44
C LYS A 2 15.04 -9.35 -11.26
N ILE A 3 15.25 -8.68 -10.12
CA ILE A 3 14.39 -8.80 -8.94
C ILE A 3 13.42 -7.63 -8.91
N ILE A 4 12.14 -7.93 -8.67
CA ILE A 4 11.11 -6.93 -8.40
C ILE A 4 10.62 -7.17 -6.98
N ASP A 5 10.79 -6.15 -6.15
CA ASP A 5 10.17 -6.09 -4.84
C ASP A 5 8.72 -5.60 -5.00
N VAL A 6 7.77 -6.39 -4.50
CA VAL A 6 6.34 -6.08 -4.64
C VAL A 6 5.73 -5.53 -3.35
N HIS A 7 6.56 -5.20 -2.35
CA HIS A 7 6.09 -4.76 -1.04
C HIS A 7 7.11 -3.85 -0.35
N ALA A 8 7.04 -2.55 -0.64
CA ALA A 8 7.78 -1.52 0.08
C ALA A 8 6.86 -0.40 0.57
N HIS A 9 7.30 0.23 1.66
CA HIS A 9 6.65 1.41 2.23
C HIS A 9 7.63 2.58 2.29
N LEU A 10 7.10 3.79 2.37
CA LEU A 10 7.86 5.02 2.52
C LEU A 10 7.22 5.91 3.58
N GLY A 11 7.89 7.00 3.93
CA GLY A 11 7.39 8.00 4.86
C GLY A 11 7.66 7.69 6.33
N LYS A 12 7.09 8.54 7.20
CA LYS A 12 7.07 8.38 8.65
C LYS A 12 5.71 7.79 8.99
N VAL A 13 5.68 6.54 9.45
CA VAL A 13 4.43 5.82 9.73
C VAL A 13 4.32 5.29 11.16
N ILE A 14 5.46 5.04 11.84
CA ILE A 14 5.49 4.55 13.22
C ILE A 14 6.22 5.55 14.13
N HIS A 15 5.67 5.81 15.32
CA HIS A 15 6.28 6.62 16.38
C HIS A 15 7.64 6.05 16.83
N GLY A 16 8.60 6.92 17.12
CA GLY A 16 9.96 6.50 17.49
C GLY A 16 10.86 6.02 16.34
N TYR A 17 10.33 5.66 15.16
CA TYR A 17 11.15 5.25 13.99
C TYR A 17 11.40 6.40 13.01
N PRO A 18 12.60 6.55 12.44
CA PRO A 18 12.85 7.58 11.43
C PRO A 18 12.05 7.28 10.15
N PRO A 19 11.69 8.31 9.34
CA PRO A 19 11.08 8.07 8.04
C PRO A 19 12.02 7.29 7.11
N LEU A 20 11.42 6.37 6.35
CA LEU A 20 12.06 5.75 5.19
C LEU A 20 11.82 6.64 3.97
N THR A 21 12.90 7.17 3.39
CA THR A 21 12.81 8.05 2.22
C THR A 21 13.05 7.25 0.95
N ALA A 22 12.58 7.74 -0.20
CA ALA A 22 12.81 7.11 -1.50
C ALA A 22 14.31 6.87 -1.75
N GLU A 23 15.18 7.80 -1.36
CA GLU A 23 16.63 7.67 -1.56
C GLU A 23 17.24 6.56 -0.68
N LYS A 24 16.69 6.35 0.53
CA LYS A 24 17.11 5.23 1.38
C LYS A 24 16.67 3.90 0.79
N LEU A 25 15.43 3.82 0.28
CA LEU A 25 14.92 2.63 -0.39
C LEU A 25 15.75 2.31 -1.64
N LEU A 26 16.05 3.30 -2.49
CA LEU A 26 16.87 3.10 -3.70
C LEU A 26 18.27 2.60 -3.37
N ARG A 27 18.92 3.14 -2.33
CA ARG A 27 20.23 2.61 -1.89
C ARG A 27 20.15 1.16 -1.42
N PHE A 28 19.08 0.80 -0.73
CA PHE A 28 18.83 -0.59 -0.34
C PHE A 28 18.61 -1.46 -1.59
N MET A 29 17.80 -1.00 -2.54
CA MET A 29 17.55 -1.71 -3.81
C MET A 29 18.85 -1.95 -4.57
N ASP A 30 19.72 -0.94 -4.70
CA ASP A 30 21.01 -1.05 -5.38
C ASP A 30 21.96 -2.03 -4.67
N ALA A 31 21.94 -2.08 -3.33
CA ALA A 31 22.76 -3.00 -2.54
C ALA A 31 22.30 -4.47 -2.64
N HIS A 32 21.07 -4.72 -3.08
CA HIS A 32 20.43 -6.04 -3.14
C HIS A 32 20.02 -6.47 -4.55
N ASP A 33 20.50 -5.77 -5.58
CA ASP A 33 20.19 -6.03 -6.99
C ASP A 33 18.67 -6.02 -7.30
N ILE A 34 17.91 -5.17 -6.61
CA ILE A 34 16.47 -4.96 -6.83
C ILE A 34 16.29 -3.89 -7.91
N GLU A 35 15.67 -4.29 -9.02
CA GLU A 35 15.49 -3.41 -10.17
C GLU A 35 14.31 -2.47 -9.96
N TRP A 36 13.17 -3.00 -9.53
CA TRP A 36 11.95 -2.24 -9.26
C TRP A 36 11.37 -2.55 -7.89
N SER A 37 10.73 -1.56 -7.27
CA SER A 37 9.97 -1.74 -6.04
C SER A 37 8.57 -1.12 -6.14
N VAL A 38 7.56 -1.86 -5.69
CA VAL A 38 6.18 -1.37 -5.55
C VAL A 38 6.05 -0.63 -4.23
N VAL A 39 5.62 0.63 -4.30
CA VAL A 39 5.38 1.48 -3.13
C VAL A 39 3.91 1.41 -2.75
N LEU A 40 3.65 0.86 -1.55
CA LEU A 40 2.33 0.69 -0.96
C LEU A 40 2.06 1.83 0.05
N PRO A 41 1.04 2.67 -0.17
CA PRO A 41 0.61 3.66 0.80
C PRO A 41 0.02 3.02 2.06
N LEU A 42 0.19 3.71 3.19
CA LEU A 42 -0.17 3.29 4.55
C LEU A 42 -1.09 4.35 5.18
N VAL A 43 -2.38 4.03 5.29
CA VAL A 43 -3.41 4.95 5.80
C VAL A 43 -4.37 4.28 6.78
N HIS A 44 -3.91 3.23 7.45
CA HIS A 44 -4.70 2.40 8.35
C HIS A 44 -4.47 2.80 9.81
N PRO A 45 -5.50 3.34 10.50
CA PRO A 45 -5.36 3.75 11.90
C PRO A 45 -5.10 2.59 12.88
N GLU A 46 -5.26 1.34 12.45
CA GLU A 46 -5.02 0.15 13.28
C GLU A 46 -3.56 -0.27 13.39
N GLU A 47 -2.72 0.12 12.44
CA GLU A 47 -1.33 -0.34 12.35
C GLU A 47 -0.30 0.80 12.34
N GLU A 48 -0.69 1.98 11.84
CA GLU A 48 0.23 3.11 11.72
C GLU A 48 -0.14 4.27 12.67
N ASP A 49 0.88 4.91 13.24
CA ASP A 49 0.75 6.14 14.04
C ASP A 49 0.59 7.40 13.17
N TYR A 50 1.06 7.34 11.93
CA TYR A 50 1.04 8.44 10.95
C TYR A 50 0.77 7.90 9.55
N TYR A 51 0.18 8.73 8.69
CA TYR A 51 -0.21 8.31 7.34
C TYR A 51 0.84 8.64 6.29
N TYR A 52 0.97 7.71 5.34
CA TYR A 52 1.63 7.88 4.05
C TYR A 52 0.61 7.63 2.93
N THR A 53 0.13 8.70 2.29
CA THR A 53 -1.06 8.65 1.41
C THR A 53 -0.71 8.22 -0.02
N THR A 54 -1.74 7.85 -0.80
CA THR A 54 -1.58 7.54 -2.24
C THR A 54 -0.96 8.70 -3.02
N GLU A 55 -1.32 9.95 -2.69
CA GLU A 55 -0.77 11.15 -3.32
C GLU A 55 0.73 11.31 -3.02
N GLN A 56 1.16 10.95 -1.81
CA GLN A 56 2.58 10.95 -1.45
C GLN A 56 3.33 9.85 -2.21
N ALA A 57 2.75 8.64 -2.32
CA ALA A 57 3.33 7.56 -3.13
C ALA A 57 3.46 7.95 -4.60
N LEU A 58 2.44 8.59 -5.18
CA LEU A 58 2.50 9.14 -6.54
C LEU A 58 3.62 10.17 -6.68
N ALA A 59 3.71 11.13 -5.74
CA ALA A 59 4.73 12.18 -5.78
C ALA A 59 6.17 11.64 -5.59
N ASP A 60 6.35 10.61 -4.76
CA ASP A 60 7.65 9.98 -4.54
C ASP A 60 8.07 9.11 -5.73
N CYS A 61 7.14 8.32 -6.27
CA CYS A 61 7.41 7.48 -7.45
C CYS A 61 7.64 8.32 -8.71
N ALA A 62 6.98 9.48 -8.84
CA ALA A 62 7.18 10.38 -9.98
C ALA A 62 8.61 10.92 -10.09
N ARG A 63 9.38 10.95 -8.99
CA ARG A 63 10.80 11.34 -9.01
C ARG A 63 11.74 10.22 -9.49
N HIS A 64 11.27 8.98 -9.45
CA HIS A 64 12.04 7.78 -9.80
C HIS A 64 11.19 6.76 -10.58
N PRO A 65 10.55 7.17 -11.70
CA PRO A 65 9.57 6.33 -12.41
C PRO A 65 10.20 5.11 -13.09
N ASP A 66 11.53 5.10 -13.23
CA ASP A 66 12.33 3.99 -13.73
C ASP A 66 12.64 2.93 -12.65
N ARG A 67 12.35 3.21 -11.38
CA ARG A 67 12.69 2.35 -10.23
C ARG A 67 11.49 2.05 -9.33
N LEU A 68 10.54 2.96 -9.19
CA LEU A 68 9.44 2.85 -8.23
C LEU A 68 8.09 2.82 -8.93
N ILE A 69 7.21 1.94 -8.45
CA ILE A 69 5.87 1.72 -9.02
C ILE A 69 4.83 2.10 -7.96
N PRO A 70 4.01 3.14 -8.17
CA PRO A 70 3.01 3.55 -7.18
C PRO A 70 1.82 2.60 -7.21
N PHE A 71 1.36 2.18 -6.05
CA PHE A 71 0.06 1.56 -5.85
C PHE A 71 -0.88 2.54 -5.13
N ALA A 72 -2.19 2.32 -5.29
CA ALA A 72 -3.22 3.07 -4.59
C ALA A 72 -3.65 2.35 -3.31
N ASN A 73 -3.76 3.06 -2.19
CA ASN A 73 -4.42 2.50 -1.01
C ASN A 73 -5.93 2.77 -1.07
N ILE A 74 -6.72 1.73 -0.81
CA ILE A 74 -8.16 1.80 -0.64
C ILE A 74 -8.55 0.92 0.54
N ASP A 75 -9.03 1.51 1.63
CA ASP A 75 -9.54 0.74 2.77
C ASP A 75 -10.87 0.05 2.40
N PRO A 76 -10.97 -1.29 2.43
CA PRO A 76 -12.19 -2.01 2.07
C PRO A 76 -13.37 -1.75 3.02
N ARG A 77 -13.12 -1.14 4.19
CA ARG A 77 -14.13 -0.74 5.17
C ARG A 77 -14.69 0.66 4.90
N ARG A 78 -14.20 1.35 3.87
CA ARG A 78 -14.69 2.68 3.47
C ARG A 78 -16.21 2.68 3.35
N SER A 79 -16.82 3.81 3.75
CA SER A 79 -18.27 4.00 3.89
C SER A 79 -18.88 3.22 5.07
N SER A 80 -19.98 2.50 4.86
CA SER A 80 -20.73 1.77 5.89
C SER A 80 -20.11 0.43 6.29
N ASN A 81 -18.97 0.04 5.71
CA ASN A 81 -18.31 -1.25 5.96
C ASN A 81 -19.27 -2.46 5.77
N ASP A 82 -20.18 -2.37 4.79
CA ASP A 82 -21.18 -3.40 4.47
C ASP A 82 -20.91 -4.10 3.11
N GLY A 83 -19.77 -3.79 2.49
CA GLY A 83 -19.35 -4.31 1.19
C GLY A 83 -20.09 -3.72 -0.02
N ARG A 84 -20.91 -2.66 0.16
CA ARG A 84 -21.70 -2.05 -0.94
C ARG A 84 -21.05 -0.82 -1.55
N TYR A 85 -19.96 -0.32 -0.98
CA TYR A 85 -19.27 0.83 -1.52
C TYR A 85 -18.66 0.50 -2.89
N ASP A 86 -18.98 1.29 -3.90
CA ASP A 86 -18.36 1.19 -5.21
C ASP A 86 -16.99 1.88 -5.19
N PHE A 87 -15.93 1.07 -5.18
CA PHE A 87 -14.55 1.54 -5.18
C PHE A 87 -14.05 1.97 -6.57
N TYR A 88 -14.76 1.62 -7.64
CA TYR A 88 -14.27 1.78 -9.00
C TYR A 88 -13.93 3.24 -9.36
N PRO A 89 -14.75 4.26 -9.03
CA PRO A 89 -14.44 5.63 -9.39
C PRO A 89 -13.10 6.12 -8.82
N VAL A 90 -12.83 5.79 -7.55
CA VAL A 90 -11.58 6.19 -6.86
C VAL A 90 -10.39 5.41 -7.38
N LEU A 91 -10.54 4.09 -7.58
CA LEU A 91 -9.48 3.26 -8.17
C LEU A 91 -9.15 3.72 -9.60
N LYS A 92 -10.16 4.09 -10.39
CA LYS A 92 -9.97 4.61 -11.74
C LYS A 92 -9.21 5.94 -11.71
N GLU A 93 -9.57 6.84 -10.80
CA GLU A 93 -8.86 8.13 -10.64
C GLU A 93 -7.38 7.92 -10.36
N TYR A 94 -7.01 7.02 -9.44
CA TYR A 94 -5.60 6.75 -9.15
C TYR A 94 -4.90 5.98 -10.27
N ALA A 95 -5.60 5.07 -10.96
CA ALA A 95 -5.06 4.39 -12.14
C ALA A 95 -4.74 5.40 -13.26
N ASP A 96 -5.62 6.38 -13.50
CA ASP A 96 -5.40 7.45 -14.48
C ASP A 96 -4.21 8.36 -14.09
N GLN A 97 -3.91 8.49 -12.80
CA GLN A 97 -2.73 9.22 -12.28
C GLN A 97 -1.43 8.40 -12.32
N GLY A 98 -1.48 7.12 -12.68
CA GLY A 98 -0.31 6.27 -12.88
C GLY A 98 -0.14 5.13 -11.86
N CYS A 99 -1.05 4.96 -10.90
CA CYS A 99 -1.02 3.79 -10.03
C CYS A 99 -1.20 2.50 -10.86
N ARG A 100 -0.37 1.49 -10.60
CA ARG A 100 -0.38 0.21 -11.34
C ARG A 100 -1.09 -0.94 -10.61
N GLY A 101 -1.57 -0.68 -9.41
CA GLY A 101 -2.29 -1.63 -8.58
C GLY A 101 -2.80 -0.97 -7.30
N CYS A 102 -3.27 -1.78 -6.36
CA CYS A 102 -3.79 -1.31 -5.08
C CYS A 102 -3.35 -2.20 -3.91
N GLY A 103 -3.25 -1.57 -2.73
CA GLY A 103 -2.72 -2.10 -1.48
C GLY A 103 -2.01 -0.98 -0.70
N GLU A 104 -1.49 -1.19 0.50
CA GLU A 104 -1.73 -2.31 1.40
C GLU A 104 -3.21 -2.37 1.84
N PHE A 105 -3.73 -3.56 2.11
CA PHE A 105 -5.10 -3.71 2.59
C PHE A 105 -5.11 -4.26 3.99
N LEU A 106 -5.55 -3.44 4.95
CA LEU A 106 -5.97 -3.95 6.23
C LEU A 106 -7.49 -4.09 6.27
N CYS A 107 -7.92 -5.27 6.70
CA CYS A 107 -9.31 -5.56 6.96
C CYS A 107 -9.40 -6.16 8.34
N SER A 108 -10.18 -5.53 9.22
CA SER A 108 -10.75 -6.20 10.38
C SER A 108 -11.86 -7.16 9.92
N ALA A 109 -11.48 -8.16 9.11
CA ALA A 109 -12.33 -9.30 8.88
C ALA A 109 -12.55 -9.94 10.25
N ARG A 110 -13.80 -9.93 10.72
CA ARG A 110 -14.20 -10.85 11.78
C ARG A 110 -13.83 -12.22 11.23
N THR A 111 -12.82 -12.89 11.77
CA THR A 111 -12.66 -14.31 11.54
C THR A 111 -13.98 -14.91 12.00
N VAL A 112 -14.86 -15.22 11.06
CA VAL A 112 -15.93 -16.16 11.32
C VAL A 112 -15.16 -17.38 11.75
N SER A 113 -15.12 -17.65 13.06
CA SER A 113 -14.52 -18.87 13.55
C SER A 113 -15.10 -19.97 12.67
N CYS A 114 -14.22 -20.79 12.09
CA CYS A 114 -14.61 -22.02 11.41
C CYS A 114 -15.23 -22.97 12.45
N ALA A 115 -16.37 -22.60 13.01
CA ALA A 115 -17.09 -23.26 14.08
C ALA A 115 -18.58 -23.14 13.77
N ARG A 116 -19.00 -23.96 12.81
CA ARG A 116 -20.18 -24.85 12.87
C ARG A 116 -20.49 -25.39 11.48
N LYS A 117 -19.56 -26.16 10.90
CA LYS A 117 -19.94 -27.32 10.08
C LYS A 117 -20.10 -28.50 11.02
N THR A 118 -21.22 -28.55 11.73
CA THR A 118 -21.81 -29.76 12.31
C THR A 118 -23.06 -29.37 13.08
N ARG A 119 -24.20 -29.35 12.38
CA ARG A 119 -25.38 -30.08 12.84
C ARG A 119 -26.02 -30.69 11.60
N ARG A 120 -25.93 -32.02 11.54
CA ARG A 120 -26.91 -32.86 10.87
C ARG A 120 -28.25 -32.69 11.57
#